data_AF-A0A8S4A516-F1
#
_entry.id   AF-A0A8S4A516-F1
#
_cell.length_a   1.000
_cell.length_b   1.000
_cell.length_c   1.000
_cell.angle_alpha   90.00
_cell.angle_beta   90.00
_cell.angle_gamma   90.00
#
_symmetry.space_group_name_H-M   'P 1'
#
loop_
_entity.id
_entity.type
_entity.pdbx_description
1 polymer ?
#
loop_
_entity_poly.entity_id
_entity_poly.type
_entity_poly.pdbx_seq_one_letter_code
_entity_poly.pdbx_strand_id
1 'polypeptide(L)'
;MFDNFTEIIKLARIEEDGQLLRPTQIDQDHYEMQIRAANIVRAGESLMKLVSDLKQFLILNDFPSVNDSISYNAGMYKEYQSSIDKKLMSLRDEMAADLYEMEEEYYSSMYK
;
A
#
# COMPACT_ATOMS: atom_id res chain seq x y z
N MET A 1 22.28 14.98 1.97
CA MET A 1 23.59 14.44 2.45
C MET A 1 24.73 14.96 1.57
N PHE A 2 24.61 14.79 0.25
CA PHE A 2 25.56 15.33 -0.73
C PHE A 2 25.79 16.84 -0.61
N ASP A 3 24.73 17.64 -0.45
CA ASP A 3 24.88 19.10 -0.34
C ASP A 3 25.66 19.51 0.91
N ASN A 4 25.34 18.94 2.08
CA ASN A 4 26.08 19.18 3.32
C ASN A 4 27.56 18.80 3.18
N PHE A 5 27.86 17.68 2.52
CA PHE A 5 29.23 17.24 2.28
C PHE A 5 29.97 18.19 1.33
N THR A 6 29.32 18.58 0.24
CA THR A 6 29.89 19.51 -0.75
C THR A 6 30.21 20.87 -0.12
N GLU A 7 29.31 21.39 0.72
CA GLU A 7 29.54 22.64 1.43
C GLU A 7 30.63 22.53 2.50
N ILE A 8 30.76 21.40 3.20
CA ILE A 8 31.90 21.16 4.10
C ILE A 8 33.23 21.23 3.34
N ILE A 9 33.30 20.64 2.14
CA ILE A 9 34.51 20.67 1.31
C ILE A 9 34.82 22.10 0.84
N LYS A 10 33.79 22.90 0.52
CA LYS A 10 33.98 24.32 0.17
C LYS A 10 34.51 25.13 1.35
N LEU A 11 33.92 24.98 2.54
CA LEU A 11 34.35 25.69 3.76
C LEU A 11 35.77 25.28 4.20
N ALA A 12 36.18 24.04 3.92
CA ALA A 12 37.55 23.60 4.20
C ALA A 12 38.60 24.28 3.31
N ARG A 13 38.20 24.92 2.21
CA ARG A 13 39.08 25.71 1.36
C ARG A 13 39.25 27.10 1.99
N ILE A 14 40.45 27.38 2.50
CA ILE A 14 40.78 28.69 3.04
C ILE A 14 40.84 29.70 1.88
N GLU A 15 39.95 30.67 1.87
CA GLU A 15 40.00 31.82 0.94
C GLU A 15 40.71 33.00 1.61
N GLU A 16 41.62 33.67 0.89
CA GLU A 16 42.38 34.82 1.42
C GLU A 16 41.61 36.16 1.32
N ASP A 17 40.58 36.22 0.48
CA ASP A 17 39.83 37.45 0.17
C ASP A 17 38.48 37.50 0.91
N GLY A 18 38.54 37.82 2.21
CA GLY A 18 37.35 38.00 3.05
C GLY A 18 37.21 39.44 3.57
N GLN A 19 35.96 39.93 3.67
CA GLN A 19 35.65 41.21 4.32
C GLN A 19 35.75 41.13 5.86
N LEU A 20 35.83 39.92 6.42
CA LEU A 20 35.91 39.63 7.85
C LEU A 20 37.37 39.44 8.31
N LEU A 21 37.61 39.69 9.60
CA LEU A 21 38.87 39.34 10.23
C LEU A 21 39.04 37.81 10.22
N ARG A 22 40.22 37.33 9.81
CA ARG A 22 40.54 35.88 9.67
C ARG A 22 40.09 35.01 10.86
N PRO A 23 40.31 35.40 12.14
CA PRO A 23 39.85 34.58 13.27
C PRO A 23 38.33 34.41 13.30
N THR A 24 37.57 35.46 13.00
CA THR A 24 36.10 35.44 12.98
C THR A 24 35.55 34.57 11.85
N GLN A 25 36.20 34.61 10.68
CA GLN A 25 35.83 33.75 9.55
C GLN A 25 36.04 32.27 9.89
N ILE A 26 37.18 31.94 10.50
CA ILE A 26 37.51 30.57 10.90
C ILE A 26 36.48 30.02 11.90
N ASP A 27 36.08 30.82 12.89
CA ASP A 27 35.08 30.41 13.87
C ASP A 27 33.70 30.17 13.21
N GLN A 28 33.31 31.05 12.28
CA GLN A 28 32.06 30.89 11.52
C GLN A 28 32.08 29.61 10.67
N ASP A 29 33.13 29.39 9.89
CA ASP A 29 33.29 28.22 9.04
C ASP A 29 33.26 26.93 9.88
N HIS A 30 33.89 26.96 11.06
CA HIS A 30 33.88 25.84 11.99
C HIS A 30 32.47 25.49 12.46
N TYR A 31 31.68 26.46 12.92
CA TYR A 31 30.31 26.21 13.34
C TYR A 31 29.43 25.70 12.19
N GLU A 32 29.60 26.26 11.01
CA GLU A 32 28.85 25.85 9.84
C GLU A 32 29.18 24.41 9.43
N MET A 33 30.47 24.04 9.41
CA MET A 33 30.91 22.66 9.18
C MET A 33 30.33 21.70 10.21
N GLN A 34 30.28 22.06 11.50
CA GLN A 34 29.69 21.22 12.54
C GLN A 34 28.20 20.97 12.30
N ILE A 35 27.42 22.01 11.99
CA ILE A 35 25.98 21.88 11.71
C ILE A 35 25.74 20.97 10.50
N ARG A 36 26.52 21.16 9.43
CA ARG A 36 26.42 20.35 8.21
C ARG A 36 26.76 18.89 8.47
N ALA A 37 27.78 18.61 9.28
CA ALA A 37 28.14 17.26 9.69
C ALA A 37 27.04 16.60 10.54
N ALA A 38 26.48 17.34 11.51
CA ALA A 38 25.35 16.87 12.31
C ALA A 38 24.12 16.54 11.45
N ASN A 39 23.84 17.35 10.43
CA ASN A 39 22.74 17.09 9.48
C ASN A 39 22.96 15.81 8.65
N ILE A 40 24.22 15.48 8.30
CA ILE A 40 24.56 14.22 7.64
C ILE A 40 24.28 13.03 8.56
N VAL A 41 24.72 13.08 9.82
CA VAL A 41 24.49 12.02 10.82
C VAL A 41 23.00 11.79 11.03
N ARG A 42 22.22 12.86 11.24
CA ARG A 42 20.77 12.78 11.43
C ARG A 42 20.04 12.16 10.24
N ALA A 43 20.47 12.48 9.02
CA ALA A 43 19.93 11.85 7.81
C ALA A 43 20.23 10.35 7.77
N GLY A 44 21.43 9.94 8.19
CA GLY A 44 21.80 8.53 8.32
C GLY A 44 20.94 7.79 9.35
N GLU A 45 20.73 8.38 10.53
CA GLU A 45 19.84 7.82 11.56
C GLU A 45 18.40 7.67 11.07
N SER A 46 17.89 8.67 10.33
CA SER A 46 16.55 8.63 9.74
C SER A 46 16.40 7.48 8.74
N LEU A 47 17.43 7.24 7.92
CA LEU A 47 17.46 6.11 7.00
C LEU A 47 17.50 4.76 7.74
N MET A 48 18.31 4.66 8.81
CA MET A 48 18.35 3.46 9.64
C MET A 48 16.99 3.14 10.26
N LYS A 49 16.30 4.17 10.77
CA LYS A 49 14.95 4.02 11.31
C LYS A 49 13.98 3.51 10.24
N LEU A 50 13.97 4.12 9.05
CA LEU A 50 13.13 3.68 7.94
C LEU A 50 13.36 2.21 7.57
N VAL A 51 14.63 1.78 7.48
CA VAL A 51 14.97 0.38 7.19
C VAL A 51 14.46 -0.55 8.29
N SER A 52 14.55 -0.14 9.55
CA SER A 52 13.99 -0.91 10.68
C SER A 52 12.47 -1.05 10.56
N ASP A 53 11.77 0.04 10.26
CA ASP A 53 10.32 0.04 10.10
C ASP A 53 9.88 -0.88 8.94
N LEU A 54 10.62 -0.89 7.82
CA LEU A 54 10.37 -1.81 6.71
C LEU A 54 10.57 -3.28 7.11
N LYS A 55 11.62 -3.59 7.88
CA LYS A 55 11.83 -4.96 8.38
C LYS A 55 10.69 -5.38 9.29
N GLN A 56 10.27 -4.51 10.20
CA GLN A 56 9.15 -4.78 11.10
C GLN A 56 7.85 -5.01 10.31
N PHE A 57 7.58 -4.17 9.30
CA PHE A 57 6.42 -4.34 8.42
C PHE A 57 6.41 -5.70 7.72
N LEU A 58 7.56 -6.14 7.18
CA LEU A 58 7.68 -7.42 6.48
C LEU A 58 7.60 -8.63 7.42
N ILE A 59 8.09 -8.51 8.67
CA ILE A 59 8.03 -9.59 9.65
C ILE A 59 6.61 -9.75 10.21
N LEU A 60 5.92 -8.63 10.47
CA LEU A 60 4.62 -8.65 11.13
C LEU A 60 3.45 -8.85 10.16
N ASN A 61 3.57 -8.44 8.89
CA ASN A 61 2.50 -8.65 7.93
C ASN A 61 2.71 -9.98 7.20
N ASP A 62 1.96 -10.97 7.65
CA ASP A 62 1.83 -12.27 6.98
C ASP A 62 0.91 -12.14 5.74
N PHE A 63 1.41 -11.44 4.72
CA PHE A 63 0.69 -11.27 3.45
C PHE A 63 0.35 -12.59 2.75
N PRO A 64 1.20 -13.63 2.76
CA PRO A 64 0.83 -14.94 2.22
C PRO A 64 -0.43 -15.50 2.88
N SER A 65 -0.49 -15.59 4.21
CA SER A 65 -1.68 -16.14 4.90
C SER A 65 -2.94 -15.29 4.68
N VAL A 66 -2.79 -13.96 4.61
CA VAL A 66 -3.92 -13.06 4.29
C VAL A 66 -4.40 -13.30 2.86
N ASN A 67 -3.51 -13.41 1.89
CA ASN A 67 -3.86 -13.69 0.49
C ASN A 67 -4.49 -15.07 0.33
N ASP A 68 -4.00 -16.09 1.04
CA ASP A 68 -4.58 -17.42 1.05
C ASP A 68 -6.00 -17.40 1.62
N SER A 69 -6.22 -16.66 2.71
CA SER A 69 -7.54 -16.46 3.32
C SER A 69 -8.51 -15.76 2.36
N ILE A 70 -8.06 -14.72 1.66
CA ILE A 70 -8.84 -14.01 0.65
C ILE A 70 -9.18 -14.95 -0.51
N SER A 71 -8.21 -15.71 -1.01
CA SER A 71 -8.39 -16.63 -2.14
C SER A 71 -9.36 -17.75 -1.78
N TYR A 72 -9.25 -18.31 -0.58
CA TYR A 72 -10.17 -19.31 -0.04
C TYR A 72 -11.60 -18.77 0.03
N ASN A 73 -11.80 -17.59 0.64
CA ASN A 73 -13.12 -16.97 0.75
C ASN A 73 -13.72 -16.65 -0.62
N ALA A 74 -12.92 -16.13 -1.55
CA ALA A 74 -13.37 -15.86 -2.91
C ALA A 74 -13.84 -17.13 -3.63
N GLY A 75 -13.12 -18.24 -3.46
CA GLY A 75 -13.52 -19.56 -3.97
C GLY A 75 -14.85 -20.02 -3.36
N MET A 76 -14.95 -20.00 -2.03
CA MET A 76 -16.17 -20.37 -1.30
C MET A 76 -17.39 -19.56 -1.74
N TYR A 77 -17.25 -18.24 -1.88
CA TYR A 77 -18.36 -17.38 -2.33
C TYR A 77 -18.77 -17.66 -3.78
N LYS A 78 -17.80 -17.95 -4.65
CA LYS A 78 -18.09 -18.31 -6.05
C LYS A 78 -18.85 -19.64 -6.16
N GLU A 79 -18.47 -20.63 -5.37
CA GLU A 79 -19.20 -21.90 -5.30
C GLU A 79 -20.62 -21.72 -4.74
N TYR A 80 -20.76 -20.93 -3.67
CA TYR A 80 -22.05 -20.61 -3.08
C TYR A 80 -22.96 -19.88 -4.08
N GLN A 81 -22.43 -18.89 -4.80
CA GLN A 81 -23.14 -18.20 -5.86
C GLN A 81 -23.61 -19.18 -6.94
N SER A 82 -22.73 -20.06 -7.43
CA SER A 82 -23.10 -21.06 -8.44
C SER A 82 -24.20 -22.02 -7.95
N SER A 83 -24.19 -22.37 -6.66
CA SER A 83 -25.26 -23.18 -6.06
C SER A 83 -26.60 -22.44 -6.05
N ILE A 84 -26.60 -21.16 -5.68
CA ILE A 84 -27.80 -20.32 -5.70
C ILE A 84 -28.34 -20.18 -7.13
N ASP A 85 -27.49 -19.88 -8.10
CA ASP A 85 -27.89 -19.71 -9.49
C ASP A 85 -28.53 -20.99 -10.04
N LYS A 86 -27.98 -22.17 -9.71
CA LYS A 86 -28.57 -23.46 -10.09
C LYS A 86 -29.95 -23.66 -9.46
N LYS A 87 -30.13 -23.33 -8.18
CA LYS A 87 -31.43 -23.44 -7.50
C LYS A 87 -32.46 -22.50 -8.10
N LEU A 88 -32.07 -21.26 -8.42
CA LEU A 88 -32.94 -20.29 -9.07
C LEU A 88 -33.37 -20.76 -10.47
N MET A 89 -32.46 -21.37 -11.24
CA MET A 89 -32.80 -21.94 -12.56
C MET A 89 -33.79 -23.10 -12.43
N SER A 90 -33.57 -24.03 -11.48
CA SER A 90 -34.51 -25.13 -11.22
C SER A 90 -35.90 -24.62 -10.87
N LEU A 91 -35.97 -23.66 -9.92
CA LEU A 91 -37.25 -23.09 -9.49
C LEU A 91 -37.98 -22.39 -10.64
N ARG A 92 -37.26 -21.66 -11.50
CA ARG A 92 -37.84 -21.03 -12.70
C ARG A 92 -38.47 -22.09 -13.60
N ASP A 93 -37.76 -23.20 -13.84
CA ASP A 93 -38.22 -24.24 -14.75
C ASP A 93 -39.43 -25.00 -14.18
N GLU A 94 -39.45 -25.27 -12.88
CA GLU A 94 -40.60 -25.83 -12.16
C GLU A 94 -41.82 -24.90 -12.26
N MET A 95 -41.67 -23.61 -11.96
CA MET A 95 -42.76 -22.63 -12.07
C MET A 95 -43.29 -22.50 -13.50
N ALA A 96 -42.41 -22.58 -14.50
CA ALA A 96 -42.82 -22.53 -15.90
C ALA A 96 -43.63 -23.77 -16.31
N ALA A 97 -43.25 -24.95 -15.81
CA ALA A 97 -43.99 -26.19 -16.02
C ALA A 97 -45.39 -26.12 -15.37
N ASP A 98 -45.47 -25.70 -14.10
CA ASP A 98 -46.73 -25.56 -13.38
C ASP A 98 -47.67 -24.56 -14.07
N LEU A 99 -47.14 -23.43 -14.54
CA LEU A 99 -47.93 -22.42 -15.28
C LEU A 99 -48.48 -22.97 -16.59
N TYR A 100 -47.68 -23.75 -17.32
CA TYR A 100 -48.10 -24.37 -18.58
C TYR A 100 -49.21 -25.41 -18.35
N GLU A 101 -49.06 -26.25 -17.32
CA GLU A 101 -50.07 -27.25 -16.96
C GLU A 101 -51.41 -26.59 -16.55
N MET A 102 -51.34 -25.53 -15.72
CA MET A 102 -52.54 -24.76 -15.34
C MET A 102 -53.20 -24.08 -16.54
N GLU A 103 -52.43 -23.55 -17.49
CA GLU A 103 -52.95 -22.95 -18.71
C GLU A 103 -53.69 -24.00 -19.58
N GLU A 104 -53.10 -25.18 -19.75
CA GLU A 104 -53.71 -26.30 -20.48
C GLU A 104 -55.01 -26.78 -19.82
N GLU A 105 -55.02 -26.91 -18.49
CA GLU A 105 -56.21 -27.29 -17.72
C GLU A 105 -57.33 -26.23 -17.83
N TYR A 106 -56.97 -24.94 -17.76
CA TYR A 106 -57.93 -23.84 -17.94
C TYR A 106 -58.60 -23.87 -19.32
N TYR A 107 -57.82 -24.09 -20.38
CA TYR A 107 -58.38 -24.10 -21.73
C TYR A 107 -59.12 -25.40 -22.10
N SER A 108 -58.78 -26.53 -21.47
CA SER A 108 -59.44 -27.83 -21.65
C SER A 108 -60.68 -28.01 -20.77
N SER A 109 -60.87 -27.16 -19.75
CA SER A 109 -62.07 -27.14 -18.91
C SER A 109 -63.36 -26.95 -19.74
N MET A 110 -64.33 -27.83 -19.47
CA MET A 110 -65.65 -27.86 -20.13
C MET A 110 -66.59 -26.75 -19.62
N TYR A 111 -66.14 -25.92 -18.66
CA TYR A 111 -66.89 -24.81 -18.08
C TYR A 111 -66.45 -23.43 -18.64
N LYS A 112 -66.23 -23.35 -19.96
CA LYS A 112 -66.11 -22.06 -20.66
C LYS A 112 -67.47 -21.43 -20.92
#